data_AF-A0A9P6SD71-F1
#
_entry.id   AF-A0A9P6SD71-F1
#
_cell.length_a   1.000
_cell.length_b   1.000
_cell.length_c   1.000
_cell.angle_alpha   90.00
_cell.angle_beta   90.00
_cell.angle_gamma   90.00
#
_symmetry.space_group_name_H-M   'P 1'
#
loop_
_entity.id
_entity.type
_entity.pdbx_description
1 polymer ?
#
loop_
_entity_poly.entity_id
_entity_poly.type
_entity_poly.pdbx_seq_one_letter_code
_entity_poly.pdbx_strand_id
1 'polypeptide(L)'
;MSAAFNNAPQSTKLVVVAAAASVATAAILLGYQGSQRRQRVRNLKDDLKRSAAADLKALALNSSQQTVSLAEATAAAPPQAKKAQADEKIEFDEELVLEQLARNIAFLGEEGVQKLRNSFVVVVGAGLNQHATASRNDVGTPKAIAMKKAFRTIAPWAHVDARVERLQADSAESLLSGNPDYVVDCIGDLSSKLDLLKYCYDNKIPVMSSMSAGAKADPSRVQISDISETFGEFP
;
A
#
# COMPACT_ATOMS: atom_id res chain seq x y z
N MET A 1 19.32 -3.68 -55.54
CA MET A 1 18.38 -2.55 -55.29
C MET A 1 18.72 -1.24 -56.02
N SER A 2 19.88 -1.08 -56.67
CA SER A 2 20.28 0.22 -57.26
C SER A 2 19.66 0.53 -58.65
N ALA A 3 19.48 -0.48 -59.52
CA ALA A 3 18.99 -0.25 -60.88
C ALA A 3 17.48 0.10 -60.97
N ALA A 4 16.66 -0.46 -60.08
CA ALA A 4 15.21 -0.23 -60.06
C ALA A 4 14.82 1.15 -59.50
N PHE A 5 15.60 1.70 -58.57
CA PHE A 5 15.34 3.02 -58.00
C PHE A 5 15.64 4.14 -59.01
N ASN A 6 16.67 3.96 -59.84
CA ASN A 6 17.10 4.99 -60.80
C ASN A 6 16.11 5.19 -61.96
N ASN A 7 15.34 4.16 -62.33
CA ASN A 7 14.33 4.22 -63.40
C ASN A 7 12.91 4.58 -62.91
N ALA A 8 12.71 4.83 -61.62
CA ALA A 8 11.40 5.16 -61.07
C ALA A 8 10.99 6.64 -61.35
N PRO A 9 9.68 6.95 -61.44
CA PRO A 9 9.17 8.32 -61.53
C PRO A 9 9.67 9.20 -60.38
N GLN A 10 9.88 10.49 -60.64
CA GLN A 10 10.40 11.44 -59.64
C GLN A 10 9.53 11.52 -58.37
N SER A 11 8.21 11.39 -58.51
CA SER A 11 7.27 11.32 -57.37
C SER A 11 7.51 10.09 -56.49
N THR A 12 7.78 8.93 -57.08
CA THR A 12 8.06 7.69 -56.35
C THR A 12 9.40 7.77 -55.61
N LYS A 13 10.42 8.38 -56.23
CA LYS A 13 11.73 8.62 -55.59
C LYS A 13 11.60 9.50 -54.35
N LEU A 14 10.82 10.59 -54.44
CA LEU A 14 10.57 11.51 -53.32
C LEU A 14 9.85 10.83 -52.15
N VAL A 15 8.81 10.03 -52.43
CA VAL A 15 8.06 9.30 -51.39
C VAL A 15 8.94 8.29 -50.67
N VAL A 16 9.78 7.54 -51.39
CA VAL A 16 10.68 6.56 -50.77
C VAL A 16 11.75 7.23 -49.92
N VAL A 17 12.32 8.36 -50.38
CA VAL A 17 13.30 9.12 -49.59
C VAL A 17 12.67 9.70 -48.33
N ALA A 18 11.46 10.26 -48.44
CA ALA A 18 10.73 10.78 -47.28
C ALA A 18 10.42 9.68 -46.26
N ALA A 19 9.91 8.53 -46.71
CA ALA A 19 9.63 7.39 -45.84
C ALA A 19 10.90 6.85 -45.17
N ALA A 20 12.00 6.72 -45.91
CA ALA A 20 13.28 6.27 -45.36
C ALA A 20 13.84 7.26 -44.32
N ALA A 21 13.72 8.56 -44.56
CA ALA A 21 14.13 9.59 -43.61
C ALA A 21 13.28 9.54 -42.33
N SER A 22 11.96 9.43 -42.43
CA SER A 22 11.06 9.33 -41.27
C SER A 22 11.36 8.11 -40.40
N VAL A 23 11.59 6.94 -41.03
CA VAL A 23 11.95 5.70 -40.31
C VAL A 23 13.30 5.84 -39.62
N ALA A 24 14.29 6.43 -40.29
CA ALA A 24 15.61 6.67 -39.70
C ALA A 24 15.52 7.62 -38.49
N THR A 25 14.77 8.71 -38.59
CA THR A 25 14.58 9.66 -37.48
C THR A 25 13.88 9.01 -36.30
N ALA A 26 12.82 8.22 -36.54
CA ALA A 26 12.09 7.51 -35.49
C ALA A 26 12.99 6.48 -34.78
N ALA A 27 13.80 5.71 -35.54
CA ALA A 27 14.72 4.75 -34.97
C ALA A 27 15.80 5.41 -34.09
N ILE A 28 16.33 6.55 -34.51
CA ILE A 28 17.31 7.33 -33.73
C ILE A 28 16.68 7.85 -32.44
N LEU A 29 15.47 8.42 -32.49
CA LEU A 29 14.77 8.94 -31.32
C LEU A 29 14.43 7.83 -30.31
N LEU A 30 13.86 6.72 -30.76
CA LEU A 30 13.53 5.59 -29.90
C LEU A 30 14.78 4.93 -29.31
N GLY A 31 15.85 4.80 -30.12
CA GLY A 31 17.15 4.32 -29.65
C GLY A 31 17.77 5.23 -28.58
N TYR A 32 17.71 6.55 -28.78
CA TYR A 32 18.21 7.54 -27.83
C TYR A 32 17.41 7.55 -26.52
N GLN A 33 16.07 7.54 -26.60
CA GLN A 33 15.19 7.48 -25.43
C GLN A 33 15.37 6.16 -24.66
N GLY A 34 15.50 5.03 -25.36
CA GLY A 34 15.78 3.73 -24.76
C GLY A 34 17.14 3.69 -24.05
N SER A 35 18.18 4.27 -24.66
CA SER A 35 19.51 4.38 -24.06
C SER A 35 19.53 5.27 -22.82
N GLN A 36 18.87 6.45 -22.88
CA GLN A 36 18.71 7.33 -21.72
C GLN A 36 17.96 6.64 -20.57
N ARG A 37 16.89 5.90 -20.85
CA ARG A 37 16.15 5.15 -19.82
C ARG A 37 17.02 4.10 -19.14
N ARG A 38 17.87 3.38 -19.92
CA ARG A 38 18.83 2.42 -19.38
C ARG A 38 19.95 3.07 -18.56
N GLN A 39 20.36 4.30 -18.88
CA GLN A 39 21.31 5.05 -18.07
C GLN A 39 20.69 5.51 -16.75
N ARG A 40 19.47 6.05 -16.76
CA ARG A 40 18.76 6.48 -15.54
C ARG A 40 18.53 5.31 -14.57
N VAL A 41 18.11 4.15 -15.07
CA VAL A 41 17.91 2.95 -14.23
C VAL A 41 19.23 2.46 -13.62
N ARG A 42 20.35 2.53 -14.37
CA ARG A 42 21.68 2.19 -13.84
C ARG A 42 22.10 3.16 -12.73
N ASN A 43 21.96 4.46 -12.96
CA ASN A 43 22.28 5.47 -11.95
C ASN A 43 21.43 5.29 -10.69
N LEU A 44 20.11 5.06 -10.84
CA LEU A 44 19.23 4.79 -9.69
C LEU A 44 19.67 3.55 -8.90
N LYS A 45 20.08 2.48 -9.60
CA LYS A 45 20.56 1.24 -8.97
C LYS A 45 21.87 1.47 -8.22
N ASP A 46 22.75 2.30 -8.75
CA ASP A 46 24.02 2.64 -8.11
C ASP A 46 23.81 3.57 -6.89
N ASP A 47 22.86 4.50 -6.97
CA ASP A 47 22.46 5.36 -5.86
C ASP A 47 21.82 4.54 -4.73
N LEU A 48 20.89 3.64 -5.05
CA LEU A 48 20.30 2.71 -4.07
C LEU A 48 21.35 1.85 -3.36
N LYS A 49 22.36 1.36 -4.09
CA LYS A 49 23.48 0.61 -3.49
C LYS A 49 24.34 1.50 -2.59
N ARG A 50 24.58 2.75 -2.96
CA ARG A 50 25.33 3.71 -2.13
C ARG A 50 24.59 4.08 -0.87
N SER A 51 23.28 4.33 -0.96
CA SER A 51 22.40 4.57 0.21
C SER A 51 22.39 3.37 1.13
N ALA A 52 22.16 2.17 0.59
CA ALA A 52 22.17 0.93 1.40
C ALA A 52 23.53 0.67 2.06
N ALA A 53 24.64 0.94 1.36
CA ALA A 53 25.98 0.81 1.94
C ALA A 53 26.27 1.87 3.01
N ALA A 54 25.76 3.10 2.86
CA ALA A 54 25.86 4.15 3.85
C ALA A 54 25.04 3.81 5.11
N ASP A 55 23.84 3.25 4.95
CA ASP A 55 22.98 2.79 6.04
C ASP A 55 23.61 1.60 6.79
N LEU A 56 24.16 0.63 6.06
CA LEU A 56 24.93 -0.49 6.63
C LEU A 56 26.17 0.00 7.40
N LYS A 57 26.86 1.03 6.89
CA LYS A 57 28.02 1.62 7.56
C LYS A 57 27.62 2.43 8.79
N ALA A 58 26.48 3.13 8.76
CA ALA A 58 25.91 3.83 9.92
C ALA A 58 25.45 2.84 11.00
N LEU A 59 24.84 1.72 10.61
CA LEU A 59 24.51 0.61 11.50
C LEU A 59 25.76 -0.03 12.12
N ALA A 60 26.82 -0.23 11.34
CA ALA A 60 28.10 -0.75 11.84
C ALA A 60 28.78 0.22 12.81
N LEU A 61 28.74 1.54 12.55
CA LEU A 61 29.30 2.55 13.45
C LEU A 61 28.54 2.59 14.79
N ASN A 62 27.20 2.50 14.75
CA ASN A 62 26.36 2.46 15.96
C ASN A 62 26.47 1.14 16.74
N SER A 63 26.85 0.03 16.08
CA SER A 63 27.06 -1.27 16.74
C SER A 63 28.26 -1.31 17.70
N SER A 64 29.17 -0.33 17.60
CA SER A 64 30.34 -0.18 18.48
C SER A 64 29.98 0.31 19.90
N GLN A 65 28.76 0.84 20.10
CA GLN A 65 28.28 1.32 21.41
C GLN A 65 27.25 0.38 22.07
N GLN A 66 26.85 -0.70 21.40
CA GLN A 66 25.73 -1.55 21.85
C GLN A 66 26.14 -2.96 22.31
N THR A 67 27.44 -3.27 22.36
CA THR A 67 27.96 -4.59 22.75
C THR A 67 27.89 -4.92 24.24
N VAL A 68 27.33 -4.04 25.10
CA VAL A 68 27.25 -4.28 26.55
C VAL A 68 25.91 -4.88 27.00
N SER A 69 24.88 -5.04 26.15
CA SER A 69 23.52 -5.41 26.63
C SER A 69 22.95 -6.75 26.16
N LEU A 70 23.61 -7.51 25.29
CA LEU A 70 23.01 -8.75 24.73
C LEU A 70 23.41 -10.05 25.44
N ALA A 71 24.27 -10.01 26.47
CA ALA A 71 24.71 -11.20 27.20
C ALA A 71 23.88 -11.55 28.46
N GLU A 72 23.00 -10.66 28.95
CA GLU A 72 22.16 -10.93 30.12
C GLU A 72 20.72 -11.41 29.78
N ALA A 73 20.38 -11.52 28.50
CA ALA A 73 19.00 -11.81 28.07
C ALA A 73 18.70 -13.28 27.72
N THR A 74 19.62 -14.23 27.96
CA THR A 74 19.42 -15.67 27.64
C THR A 74 19.36 -16.58 28.87
N ALA A 75 18.94 -16.06 30.03
CA ALA A 75 18.73 -16.86 31.25
C ALA A 75 17.40 -16.58 31.98
N ALA A 76 16.37 -16.11 31.27
CA ALA A 76 15.03 -15.96 31.83
C ALA A 76 14.02 -16.79 31.02
N ALA A 77 13.34 -17.68 31.73
CA ALA A 77 12.18 -18.46 31.31
C ALA A 77 11.13 -17.62 30.52
N PRO A 78 10.28 -18.24 29.68
CA PRO A 78 9.42 -17.51 28.76
C PRO A 78 8.59 -16.46 29.50
N PRO A 79 8.57 -15.20 29.03
CA PRO A 79 7.71 -14.19 29.64
C PRO A 79 6.27 -14.65 29.40
N GLN A 80 5.66 -15.11 30.49
CA GLN A 80 4.23 -15.33 30.61
C GLN A 80 3.49 -14.19 29.91
N ALA A 81 2.51 -14.55 29.08
CA ALA A 81 1.62 -13.65 28.38
C ALA A 81 1.25 -12.46 29.29
N LYS A 82 1.89 -11.31 29.05
CA LYS A 82 1.55 -10.07 29.74
C LYS A 82 0.11 -9.77 29.31
N LYS A 83 -0.80 -9.85 30.28
CA LYS A 83 -2.19 -9.38 30.22
C LYS A 83 -2.25 -8.16 29.31
N ALA A 84 -3.18 -8.20 28.34
CA ALA A 84 -3.60 -7.05 27.55
C ALA A 84 -3.57 -5.81 28.44
N GLN A 85 -2.77 -4.81 28.07
CA GLN A 85 -2.86 -3.49 28.67
C GLN A 85 -4.31 -3.09 28.58
N ALA A 86 -4.98 -2.98 29.73
CA ALA A 86 -6.35 -2.50 29.80
C ALA A 86 -6.38 -1.16 29.07
N ASP A 87 -7.15 -1.09 27.98
CA ASP A 87 -7.42 0.15 27.28
C ASP A 87 -7.93 1.15 28.32
N GLU A 88 -7.12 2.16 28.64
CA GLU A 88 -7.52 3.27 29.49
C GLU A 88 -8.79 3.85 28.87
N LYS A 89 -9.93 3.72 29.57
CA LYS A 89 -11.19 4.31 29.14
C LYS A 89 -11.01 5.82 29.20
N ILE A 90 -10.65 6.42 28.07
CA ILE A 90 -10.67 7.86 27.95
C ILE A 90 -12.15 8.25 28.00
N GLU A 91 -12.52 9.00 29.03
CA GLU A 91 -13.87 9.50 29.23
C GLU A 91 -14.03 10.79 28.41
N PHE A 92 -15.09 10.88 27.61
CA PHE A 92 -15.34 12.00 26.71
C PHE A 92 -16.70 12.61 27.01
N ASP A 93 -16.80 13.90 26.73
CA ASP A 93 -18.09 14.59 26.73
C ASP A 93 -18.93 14.11 25.54
N GLU A 94 -19.99 13.39 25.86
CA GLU A 94 -20.93 12.84 24.88
C GLU A 94 -21.60 13.95 24.04
N GLU A 95 -21.81 15.14 24.60
CA GLU A 95 -22.37 16.28 23.87
C GLU A 95 -21.41 16.73 22.77
N LEU A 96 -20.12 16.86 23.09
CA LEU A 96 -19.08 17.27 22.15
C LEU A 96 -18.85 16.22 21.05
N VAL A 97 -18.91 14.93 21.38
CA VAL A 97 -18.83 13.85 20.39
C VAL A 97 -20.02 13.90 19.44
N LEU A 98 -21.23 14.14 19.95
CA LEU A 98 -22.43 14.27 19.12
C LEU A 98 -22.39 15.50 18.22
N GLU A 99 -21.87 16.63 18.71
CA GLU A 99 -21.63 17.83 17.89
C GLU A 99 -20.67 17.54 16.74
N GLN A 100 -19.54 16.87 17.01
CA GLN A 100 -18.58 16.47 15.98
C GLN A 100 -19.20 15.52 14.96
N LEU A 101 -20.11 14.64 15.40
CA LEU A 101 -20.78 13.67 14.55
C LEU A 101 -22.06 14.20 13.90
N ALA A 102 -22.45 15.47 14.10
CA ALA A 102 -23.73 16.01 13.64
C ALA A 102 -24.00 15.76 12.13
N ARG A 103 -22.96 15.89 11.29
CA ARG A 103 -23.08 15.60 9.84
C ARG A 103 -23.24 14.12 9.55
N ASN A 104 -22.58 13.26 10.33
CA ASN A 104 -22.73 11.82 10.22
C ASN A 104 -24.12 11.39 10.68
N ILE A 105 -24.67 12.00 11.74
CA ILE A 105 -26.05 11.75 12.21
C ILE A 105 -27.05 12.17 11.13
N ALA A 106 -26.86 13.33 10.51
CA ALA A 106 -27.73 13.78 9.42
C ALA A 106 -27.73 12.83 8.20
N PHE A 107 -26.61 12.18 7.92
CA PHE A 107 -26.45 11.27 6.77
C PHE A 107 -26.83 9.81 7.08
N LEU A 108 -26.38 9.27 8.22
CA LEU A 108 -26.52 7.86 8.62
C LEU A 108 -27.72 7.61 9.55
N GLY A 109 -28.31 8.67 10.11
CA GLY A 109 -29.28 8.57 11.22
C GLY A 109 -28.62 8.21 12.55
N GLU A 110 -29.38 8.34 13.64
CA GLU A 110 -28.91 7.99 14.99
C GLU A 110 -28.52 6.51 15.10
N GLU A 111 -29.34 5.61 14.53
CA GLU A 111 -29.05 4.18 14.52
C GLU A 111 -27.73 3.86 13.77
N GLY A 112 -27.51 4.51 12.62
CA GLY A 112 -26.29 4.31 11.84
C GLY A 112 -25.04 4.80 12.58
N VAL A 113 -25.14 5.94 13.26
CA VAL A 113 -24.06 6.44 14.12
C VAL A 113 -23.85 5.53 15.34
N GLN A 114 -24.91 4.97 15.93
CA GLN A 114 -24.77 4.02 17.03
C GLN A 114 -24.05 2.74 16.59
N LYS A 115 -24.34 2.23 15.39
CA LYS A 115 -23.57 1.11 14.79
C LYS A 115 -22.11 1.46 14.60
N LEU A 116 -21.81 2.67 14.10
CA LEU A 116 -20.44 3.17 13.99
C LEU A 116 -19.75 3.23 15.36
N ARG A 117 -20.45 3.69 16.40
CA ARG A 117 -19.92 3.78 17.76
C ARG A 117 -19.63 2.42 18.39
N ASN A 118 -20.43 1.42 18.06
CA ASN A 118 -20.25 0.05 18.53
C ASN A 118 -19.35 -0.79 17.61
N SER A 119 -18.74 -0.18 16.59
CA SER A 119 -17.93 -0.92 15.62
C SER A 119 -16.66 -1.48 16.24
N PHE A 120 -16.33 -2.71 15.84
CA PHE A 120 -15.04 -3.34 16.08
C PHE A 120 -14.25 -3.39 14.79
N VAL A 121 -13.07 -2.80 14.79
CA VAL A 121 -12.22 -2.69 13.61
C VAL A 121 -10.97 -3.52 13.81
N VAL A 122 -10.74 -4.49 12.94
CA VAL A 122 -9.48 -5.23 12.88
C VAL A 122 -8.62 -4.65 11.77
N VAL A 123 -7.44 -4.15 12.12
CA VAL A 123 -6.44 -3.65 11.16
C VAL A 123 -5.33 -4.68 11.05
N VAL A 124 -5.24 -5.33 9.89
CA VAL A 124 -4.18 -6.28 9.57
C VAL A 124 -3.18 -5.64 8.63
N GLY A 125 -1.90 -5.67 8.97
CA GLY A 125 -0.88 -5.18 8.04
C GLY A 125 0.55 -5.32 8.53
N ALA A 126 1.40 -5.83 7.65
CA ALA A 126 2.84 -5.92 7.85
C ALA A 126 3.60 -4.73 7.23
N GLY A 127 4.73 -4.38 7.83
CA GLY A 127 5.66 -3.37 7.34
C GLY A 127 5.52 -1.99 8.00
N LEU A 128 6.32 -1.04 7.50
CA LEU A 128 6.45 0.31 8.06
C LEU A 128 5.43 1.29 7.47
N ASN A 129 5.31 2.43 8.14
CA ASN A 129 4.30 3.44 7.88
C ASN A 129 4.70 4.33 6.70
N GLN A 130 3.92 4.28 5.62
CA GLN A 130 3.98 5.21 4.49
C GLN A 130 2.54 5.60 4.09
N HIS A 131 1.73 6.01 5.06
CA HIS A 131 0.31 6.28 4.89
C HIS A 131 -0.11 7.57 5.60
N ALA A 132 -1.29 8.08 5.25
CA ALA A 132 -1.79 9.39 5.69
C ALA A 132 -1.91 9.55 7.23
N THR A 133 -2.13 8.46 7.95
CA THR A 133 -2.27 8.48 9.42
C THR A 133 -0.93 8.39 10.18
N ALA A 134 0.20 8.32 9.48
CA ALA A 134 1.52 8.23 10.09
C ALA A 134 2.12 9.62 10.36
N SER A 135 2.61 9.85 11.58
CA SER A 135 3.38 11.04 11.95
C SER A 135 4.89 10.76 11.94
N ARG A 136 5.71 11.81 12.00
CA ARG A 136 7.16 11.70 12.21
C ARG A 136 7.51 10.89 13.47
N ASN A 137 6.63 10.93 14.48
CA ASN A 137 6.80 10.16 15.72
C ASN A 137 6.53 8.66 15.54
N ASP A 138 5.97 8.24 14.41
CA ASP A 138 5.64 6.84 14.12
C ASP A 138 6.69 6.20 13.19
N VAL A 139 7.81 6.88 12.92
CA VAL A 139 8.91 6.29 12.13
C VAL A 139 9.44 5.05 12.87
N GLY A 140 9.48 3.92 12.17
CA GLY A 140 9.94 2.64 12.72
C GLY A 140 8.86 1.84 13.45
N THR A 141 7.64 2.37 13.64
CA THR A 141 6.53 1.58 14.19
C THR A 141 5.82 0.81 13.07
N PRO A 142 5.21 -0.36 13.38
CA PRO A 142 4.40 -1.08 12.39
C PRO A 142 3.12 -0.33 12.02
N LYS A 143 2.69 -0.46 10.75
CA LYS A 143 1.50 0.24 10.20
C LYS A 143 0.20 -0.02 10.94
N ALA A 144 -0.05 -1.26 11.33
CA ALA A 144 -1.26 -1.60 12.07
C ALA A 144 -1.29 -0.86 13.43
N ILE A 145 -0.14 -0.74 14.08
CA ILE A 145 -0.01 -0.05 15.38
C ILE A 145 -0.16 1.46 15.20
N ALA A 146 0.47 2.05 14.18
CA ALA A 146 0.33 3.46 13.87
C ALA A 146 -1.12 3.84 13.53
N MET A 147 -1.82 3.00 12.75
CA MET A 147 -3.25 3.17 12.49
C MET A 147 -4.08 3.09 13.77
N LYS A 148 -3.85 2.09 14.65
CA LYS A 148 -4.56 2.01 15.94
C LYS A 148 -4.36 3.26 16.79
N LYS A 149 -3.14 3.79 16.85
CA LYS A 149 -2.87 5.06 17.54
C LYS A 149 -3.64 6.22 16.92
N ALA A 150 -3.69 6.32 15.59
CA ALA A 150 -4.46 7.36 14.91
C ALA A 150 -5.97 7.23 15.15
N PHE A 151 -6.52 6.01 15.11
CA PHE A 151 -7.92 5.75 15.43
C PHE A 151 -8.25 6.17 16.86
N ARG A 152 -7.38 5.91 17.84
CA ARG A 152 -7.58 6.38 19.22
C ARG A 152 -7.65 7.90 19.33
N THR A 153 -7.00 8.65 18.45
CA THR A 153 -7.09 10.12 18.44
C THR A 153 -8.40 10.61 17.82
N ILE A 154 -8.93 9.89 16.83
CA ILE A 154 -10.07 10.33 16.00
C ILE A 154 -11.42 9.78 16.52
N ALA A 155 -11.46 8.49 16.83
CA ALA A 155 -12.63 7.75 17.27
C ALA A 155 -12.23 6.86 18.46
N PRO A 156 -11.91 7.45 19.62
CA PRO A 156 -11.44 6.72 20.80
C PRO A 156 -12.44 5.72 21.37
N TRP A 157 -13.73 5.88 21.08
CA TRP A 157 -14.79 4.92 21.40
C TRP A 157 -14.74 3.65 20.53
N ALA A 158 -14.09 3.70 19.36
CA ALA A 158 -14.01 2.56 18.47
C ALA A 158 -13.04 1.52 19.02
N HIS A 159 -13.46 0.25 19.05
CA HIS A 159 -12.58 -0.82 19.45
C HIS A 159 -11.71 -1.23 18.26
N VAL A 160 -10.39 -1.09 18.40
CA VAL A 160 -9.44 -1.37 17.30
C VAL A 160 -8.45 -2.45 17.73
N ASP A 161 -8.48 -3.58 17.03
CA ASP A 161 -7.47 -4.64 17.13
C ASP A 161 -6.46 -4.48 15.99
N ALA A 162 -5.17 -4.41 16.33
CA ALA A 162 -4.10 -4.19 15.36
C ALA A 162 -3.19 -5.41 15.29
N ARG A 163 -3.22 -6.09 14.15
CA ARG A 163 -2.47 -7.33 13.90
C ARG A 163 -1.31 -7.05 12.96
N VAL A 164 -0.10 -7.15 13.48
CA VAL A 164 1.15 -6.95 12.72
C VAL A 164 1.53 -8.26 12.04
N GLU A 165 0.69 -8.66 11.10
CA GLU A 165 0.77 -9.93 10.39
C GLU A 165 0.59 -9.71 8.90
N ARG A 166 1.03 -10.71 8.12
CA ARG A 166 0.79 -10.78 6.69
C ARG A 166 -0.28 -11.82 6.45
N LEU A 167 -1.31 -11.45 5.69
CA LEU A 167 -2.33 -12.39 5.27
C LEU A 167 -1.75 -13.36 4.23
N GLN A 168 -2.00 -14.63 4.45
CA GLN A 168 -1.68 -15.76 3.57
C GLN A 168 -2.83 -16.77 3.68
N ALA A 169 -2.90 -17.72 2.75
CA ALA A 169 -3.96 -18.73 2.74
C ALA A 169 -4.12 -19.49 4.07
N ASP A 170 -3.03 -19.81 4.76
CA ASP A 170 -3.02 -20.53 6.04
C ASP A 170 -3.35 -19.64 7.25
N SER A 171 -3.07 -18.34 7.17
CA SER A 171 -3.37 -17.38 8.24
C SER A 171 -4.76 -16.73 8.12
N ALA A 172 -5.42 -16.84 6.95
CA ALA A 172 -6.70 -16.19 6.68
C ALA A 172 -7.79 -16.56 7.69
N GLU A 173 -7.90 -17.84 8.07
CA GLU A 173 -8.89 -18.32 9.04
C GLU A 173 -8.68 -17.69 10.42
N SER A 174 -7.43 -17.63 10.88
CA SER A 174 -7.08 -17.00 12.15
C SER A 174 -7.32 -15.48 12.11
N LEU A 175 -6.88 -14.83 11.03
CA LEU A 175 -6.95 -13.38 10.88
C LEU A 175 -8.38 -12.85 10.68
N LEU A 176 -9.25 -13.64 10.08
CA LEU A 176 -10.67 -13.32 9.87
C LEU A 176 -11.59 -14.08 10.83
N SER A 177 -11.01 -14.72 11.86
CA SER A 177 -11.78 -15.35 12.93
C SER A 177 -12.68 -14.31 13.60
N GLY A 178 -13.91 -14.72 13.90
CA GLY A 178 -14.93 -13.82 14.48
C GLY A 178 -16.02 -13.37 13.50
N ASN A 179 -16.01 -13.85 12.25
CA ASN A 179 -17.04 -13.58 11.24
C ASN A 179 -17.30 -12.08 11.04
N PRO A 180 -16.33 -11.33 10.47
CA PRO A 180 -16.50 -9.91 10.25
C PRO A 180 -17.72 -9.64 9.36
N ASP A 181 -18.48 -8.60 9.71
CA ASP A 181 -19.63 -8.14 8.90
C ASP A 181 -19.20 -7.67 7.51
N TYR A 182 -17.96 -7.18 7.41
CA TYR A 182 -17.39 -6.65 6.18
C TYR A 182 -15.86 -6.70 6.19
N VAL A 183 -15.27 -6.88 5.02
CA VAL A 183 -13.82 -6.79 4.80
C VAL A 183 -13.50 -5.69 3.79
N VAL A 184 -12.52 -4.86 4.12
CA VAL A 184 -11.96 -3.87 3.19
C VAL A 184 -10.53 -4.30 2.84
N ASP A 185 -10.34 -4.74 1.60
CA ASP A 185 -9.06 -5.20 1.09
C ASP A 185 -8.24 -4.04 0.51
N CYS A 186 -7.11 -3.76 1.16
CA CYS A 186 -6.09 -2.80 0.73
C CYS A 186 -4.72 -3.45 0.49
N ILE A 187 -4.70 -4.76 0.20
CA ILE A 187 -3.48 -5.53 -0.05
C ILE A 187 -2.93 -5.19 -1.44
N GLY A 188 -1.63 -4.91 -1.52
CA GLY A 188 -0.96 -4.52 -2.77
C GLY A 188 -0.37 -5.67 -3.58
N ASP A 189 -0.12 -6.84 -2.97
CA ASP A 189 0.39 -8.00 -3.68
C ASP A 189 -0.72 -8.96 -4.11
N LEU A 190 -0.59 -9.49 -5.33
CA LEU A 190 -1.62 -10.29 -5.96
C LEU A 190 -1.90 -11.60 -5.21
N SER A 191 -0.87 -12.28 -4.70
CA SER A 191 -1.04 -13.58 -4.02
C SER A 191 -1.90 -13.44 -2.77
N SER A 192 -1.53 -12.55 -1.85
CA SER A 192 -2.25 -12.38 -0.59
C SER A 192 -3.65 -11.80 -0.83
N LYS A 193 -3.83 -10.98 -1.88
CA LYS A 193 -5.14 -10.49 -2.32
C LYS A 193 -6.04 -11.65 -2.78
N LEU A 194 -5.53 -12.53 -3.63
CA LEU A 194 -6.30 -13.69 -4.12
C LEU A 194 -6.67 -14.62 -2.97
N ASP A 195 -5.75 -14.88 -2.04
CA ASP A 195 -6.03 -15.69 -0.84
C ASP A 195 -7.17 -15.08 -0.01
N LEU A 196 -7.13 -13.77 0.23
CA LEU A 196 -8.18 -13.05 0.95
C LEU A 196 -9.53 -13.12 0.22
N LEU A 197 -9.56 -12.77 -1.07
CA LEU A 197 -10.80 -12.74 -1.84
C LEU A 197 -11.42 -14.14 -1.95
N LYS A 198 -10.59 -15.17 -2.15
CA LYS A 198 -11.04 -16.55 -2.15
C LYS A 198 -11.64 -16.94 -0.80
N TYR A 199 -10.96 -16.64 0.31
CA TYR A 199 -11.47 -16.94 1.64
C TYR A 199 -12.81 -16.23 1.91
N CYS A 200 -12.92 -14.94 1.58
CA CYS A 200 -14.16 -14.19 1.73
C CYS A 200 -15.29 -14.76 0.87
N TYR A 201 -15.01 -15.14 -0.37
CA TYR A 201 -15.98 -15.76 -1.27
C TYR A 201 -16.47 -17.11 -0.73
N ASP A 202 -15.55 -18.00 -0.34
CA ASP A 202 -15.88 -19.34 0.17
C ASP A 202 -16.68 -19.28 1.47
N ASN A 203 -16.42 -18.28 2.32
CA ASN A 203 -17.11 -18.07 3.60
C ASN A 203 -18.28 -17.08 3.54
N LYS A 204 -18.63 -16.56 2.34
CA LYS A 204 -19.71 -15.60 2.12
C LYS A 204 -19.58 -14.31 2.96
N ILE A 205 -18.35 -13.86 3.17
CA ILE A 205 -18.03 -12.61 3.86
C ILE A 205 -18.05 -11.48 2.83
N PRO A 206 -18.88 -10.44 3.01
CA PRO A 206 -18.87 -9.28 2.13
C PRO A 206 -17.50 -8.59 2.10
N VAL A 207 -16.98 -8.32 0.90
CA VAL A 207 -15.65 -7.71 0.73
C VAL A 207 -15.67 -6.62 -0.33
N MET A 208 -15.02 -5.48 -0.03
CA MET A 208 -14.65 -4.46 -1.01
C MET A 208 -13.14 -4.51 -1.21
N SER A 209 -12.71 -4.73 -2.45
CA SER A 209 -11.29 -4.72 -2.79
C SER A 209 -10.90 -3.42 -3.46
N SER A 210 -9.82 -2.82 -2.98
CA SER A 210 -9.16 -1.73 -3.70
C SER A 210 -8.19 -2.30 -4.74
N MET A 211 -8.26 -1.69 -5.92
CA MET A 211 -7.33 -1.87 -7.03
C MET A 211 -6.15 -0.89 -6.91
N SER A 212 -5.12 -1.06 -7.74
CA SER A 212 -3.92 -0.23 -7.65
C SER A 212 -4.21 1.26 -7.91
N ALA A 213 -3.90 2.12 -6.94
CA ALA A 213 -3.98 3.58 -7.08
C ALA A 213 -2.66 4.22 -7.58
N GLY A 214 -1.62 3.42 -7.80
CA GLY A 214 -0.29 3.90 -8.20
C GLY A 214 -0.34 4.67 -9.54
N ALA A 215 0.38 5.80 -9.60
CA ALA A 215 0.50 6.65 -10.79
C ALA A 215 -0.82 7.21 -11.35
N LYS A 216 -1.92 7.13 -10.60
CA LYS A 216 -3.21 7.76 -10.93
C LYS A 216 -3.33 9.09 -10.18
N ALA A 217 -3.68 10.17 -10.88
CA ALA A 217 -3.69 11.53 -10.32
C ALA A 217 -5.09 12.15 -10.23
N ASP A 218 -6.06 11.62 -10.97
CA ASP A 218 -7.41 12.18 -11.06
C ASP A 218 -8.40 11.37 -10.19
N PRO A 219 -8.73 11.84 -8.96
CA PRO A 219 -9.64 11.12 -8.07
C PRO A 219 -11.09 11.11 -8.59
N SER A 220 -11.45 11.98 -9.54
CA SER A 220 -12.81 12.00 -10.11
C SER A 220 -13.13 10.78 -10.97
N ARG A 221 -12.11 9.97 -11.30
CA ARG A 221 -12.24 8.74 -12.09
C ARG A 221 -12.33 7.47 -11.25
N VAL A 222 -12.35 7.57 -9.92
CA VAL A 222 -12.54 6.41 -9.06
C VAL A 222 -13.97 5.91 -9.24
N GLN A 223 -14.10 4.61 -9.48
CA GLN A 223 -15.38 3.94 -9.72
C GLN A 223 -15.46 2.67 -8.86
N ILE A 224 -16.69 2.26 -8.55
CA ILE A 224 -16.99 1.00 -7.89
C ILE A 224 -17.69 0.13 -8.95
N SER A 225 -17.12 -1.04 -9.22
CA SER A 225 -17.65 -2.01 -10.19
C SER A 225 -17.35 -3.42 -9.70
N ASP A 226 -17.94 -4.41 -10.37
CA ASP A 226 -17.47 -5.78 -10.22
C ASP A 226 -16.00 -5.88 -10.65
N ILE A 227 -15.27 -6.82 -10.04
CA ILE A 227 -13.83 -7.01 -10.34
C ILE A 227 -13.61 -7.41 -11.80
N SER A 228 -14.54 -8.13 -12.43
CA SER A 228 -14.47 -8.54 -13.84
C SER A 228 -14.63 -7.38 -14.82
N GLU A 229 -15.19 -6.25 -14.37
CA GLU A 229 -15.40 -5.04 -15.17
C GLU A 229 -14.28 -4.01 -14.98
N THR A 230 -13.25 -4.33 -14.19
CA THR A 230 -12.14 -3.41 -13.93
C THR A 230 -11.28 -3.18 -15.18
N PHE A 231 -10.84 -1.94 -15.40
CA PHE A 231 -10.02 -1.52 -16.54
C PHE A 231 -8.93 -0.52 -16.11
N GLY A 232 -7.85 -0.41 -16.90
CA GLY A 232 -6.78 0.57 -16.64
C GLY A 232 -5.75 0.16 -15.58
N GLU A 233 -5.60 -1.14 -15.33
CA GLU A 233 -4.62 -1.69 -14.38
C GLU A 233 -3.23 -1.98 -14.97
N PHE A 234 -3.06 -1.97 -16.29
CA PHE A 234 -1.78 -2.27 -16.94
C PHE A 234 -1.17 -1.02 -17.60
N PRO A 235 0.15 -0.79 -17.48
CA PRO A 235 0.87 0.20 -18.29
C PRO A 235 0.98 -0.20 -19.76
#